data_AF-A0A0Q7TZL8-F1
#
_entry.id   AF-A0A0Q7TZL8-F1
#
_cell.length_a   1.000
_cell.length_b   1.000
_cell.length_c   1.000
_cell.angle_alpha   90.00
_cell.angle_beta   90.00
_cell.angle_gamma   90.00
#
_symmetry.space_group_name_H-M   'P 1'
#
loop_
_entity.id
_entity.type
_entity.pdbx_description
1 polymer ?
#
loop_
_entity_poly.entity_id
_entity_poly.type
_entity_poly.pdbx_seq_one_letter_code
_entity_poly.pdbx_strand_id
1 'polypeptide(L)'
;MRKTGLKVALGLVLTCLAAGTAGAAHAERRMYSYDPISADAKRLTGAGLTVLFDKKLTGTRIEKVLATGVPVQGRLIDGREKDLGPGGLKAISGGDADAALYEIDPKFEQGRIYIRAFCPGSKRLWLSFSKLAIHRDLRVQAFGDDPKGGQARLCGTLDFSYRGEWKLPNGSLPDPMEDWSGGSGPG
;
A
#
# COMPACT_ATOMS: atom_id res chain seq x y z
N MET A 1 -10.70 -0.89 84.50
CA MET A 1 -9.41 -0.31 84.04
C MET A 1 -8.57 -1.42 83.42
N ARG A 2 -7.81 -1.11 82.33
CA ARG A 2 -6.97 -1.99 81.46
C ARG A 2 -7.80 -2.79 80.43
N LYS A 3 -8.08 -2.29 79.22
CA LYS A 3 -7.22 -2.13 78.01
C LYS A 3 -6.46 -3.40 77.61
N THR A 4 -7.02 -4.13 76.64
CA THR A 4 -6.26 -5.01 75.74
C THR A 4 -6.77 -4.76 74.33
N GLY A 5 -5.98 -3.99 73.57
CA GLY A 5 -6.25 -3.62 72.19
C GLY A 5 -5.99 -4.79 71.26
N LEU A 6 -6.99 -5.10 70.43
CA LEU A 6 -6.91 -6.04 69.33
C LEU A 6 -6.01 -5.43 68.24
N LYS A 7 -4.89 -6.09 67.93
CA LYS A 7 -4.06 -5.81 66.76
C LYS A 7 -4.08 -7.03 65.84
N VAL A 8 -3.75 -6.76 64.58
CA VAL A 8 -3.42 -7.67 63.47
C VAL A 8 -4.64 -8.01 62.62
N ALA A 9 -4.97 -7.14 61.66
CA ALA A 9 -4.45 -7.12 60.29
C ALA A 9 -5.08 -8.21 59.41
N LEU A 10 -6.06 -7.80 58.60
CA LEU A 10 -6.50 -8.58 57.44
C LEU A 10 -6.28 -7.72 56.20
N GLY A 11 -5.21 -8.07 55.49
CA GLY A 11 -4.71 -7.37 54.33
C GLY A 11 -5.61 -7.53 53.10
N LEU A 12 -5.57 -6.46 52.31
CA LEU A 12 -6.07 -6.31 50.95
C LEU A 12 -5.78 -7.55 50.08
N VAL A 13 -6.82 -8.20 49.56
CA VAL A 13 -6.69 -9.09 48.38
C VAL A 13 -7.46 -8.43 47.23
N LEU A 14 -6.74 -7.56 46.53
CA LEU A 14 -7.17 -6.97 45.27
C LEU A 14 -6.54 -7.79 44.13
N THR A 15 -7.10 -8.96 43.83
CA THR A 15 -6.72 -9.75 42.65
C THR A 15 -7.51 -9.25 41.44
N CYS A 16 -7.12 -8.08 40.92
CA CYS A 16 -7.49 -7.67 39.57
C CYS A 16 -6.80 -8.61 38.57
N LEU A 17 -7.51 -9.63 38.10
CA LEU A 17 -7.18 -10.31 36.85
C LEU A 17 -7.36 -9.29 35.72
N ALA A 18 -6.32 -8.50 35.46
CA ALA A 18 -6.13 -7.87 34.16
C ALA A 18 -5.76 -8.99 33.18
N ALA A 19 -6.78 -9.70 32.68
CA ALA A 19 -6.64 -10.51 31.48
C ALA A 19 -6.29 -9.55 30.35
N GLY A 20 -4.99 -9.45 30.08
CA GLY A 20 -4.45 -8.70 28.96
C GLY A 20 -5.02 -9.27 27.67
N THR A 21 -6.06 -8.62 27.14
CA THR A 21 -6.28 -8.61 25.70
C THR A 21 -5.21 -7.68 25.13
N ALA A 22 -3.97 -8.16 25.12
CA ALA A 22 -2.99 -7.69 24.16
C ALA A 22 -3.49 -8.13 22.78
N GLY A 23 -4.50 -7.43 22.27
CA GLY A 23 -4.80 -7.45 20.85
C GLY A 23 -3.52 -6.99 20.20
N ALA A 24 -2.77 -7.94 19.64
CA ALA A 24 -1.71 -7.62 18.71
C ALA A 24 -2.29 -6.58 17.77
N ALA A 25 -1.65 -5.42 17.65
CA ALA A 25 -2.00 -4.40 16.68
C ALA A 25 -1.79 -5.00 15.29
N HIS A 26 -2.70 -5.87 14.88
CA HIS A 26 -2.62 -6.65 13.66
C HIS A 26 -2.87 -5.66 12.54
N ALA A 27 -1.91 -5.55 11.64
CA ALA A 27 -2.11 -4.78 10.43
C ALA A 27 -3.30 -5.38 9.68
N GLU A 28 -4.32 -4.58 9.43
CA GLU A 28 -5.49 -5.03 8.69
C GLU A 28 -5.16 -4.94 7.20
N ARG A 29 -5.04 -6.10 6.56
CA ARG A 29 -4.80 -6.16 5.12
C ARG A 29 -6.08 -5.87 4.36
N ARG A 30 -6.02 -4.93 3.43
CA ARG A 30 -7.17 -4.45 2.65
C ARG A 30 -6.82 -4.33 1.17
N MET A 31 -7.85 -4.41 0.34
CA MET A 31 -7.74 -4.23 -1.10
C MET A 31 -8.80 -3.27 -1.60
N TYR A 32 -8.37 -2.20 -2.28
CA TYR A 32 -9.26 -1.27 -2.95
C TYR A 32 -9.11 -1.40 -4.46
N SER A 33 -10.24 -1.44 -5.17
CA SER A 33 -10.28 -1.39 -6.63
C SER A 33 -10.72 -0.02 -7.11
N TYR A 34 -10.16 0.37 -8.24
CA TYR A 34 -10.37 1.67 -8.85
C TYR A 34 -10.58 1.56 -10.35
N ASP A 35 -11.48 2.39 -10.87
CA ASP A 35 -11.77 2.56 -12.30
C ASP A 35 -10.88 3.65 -12.91
N PRO A 36 -10.32 3.46 -14.12
CA PRO A 36 -9.41 4.44 -14.69
C PRO A 36 -10.16 5.65 -15.26
N ILE A 37 -9.77 6.85 -14.83
CA ILE A 37 -10.34 8.13 -15.31
C ILE A 37 -9.47 8.68 -16.44
N SER A 38 -8.17 8.84 -16.20
CA SER A 38 -7.25 9.47 -17.15
C SER A 38 -6.94 8.56 -18.35
N ALA A 39 -6.56 9.15 -19.48
CA ALA A 39 -6.20 8.39 -20.69
C ALA A 39 -5.02 7.44 -20.44
N ASP A 40 -4.03 7.88 -19.66
CA ASP A 40 -2.89 7.04 -19.28
C ASP A 40 -3.28 5.91 -18.33
N ALA A 41 -4.18 6.16 -17.38
CA ALA A 41 -4.75 5.10 -16.53
C ALA A 41 -5.41 4.01 -17.39
N LYS A 42 -6.27 4.41 -18.34
CA LYS A 42 -6.95 3.47 -19.24
C LYS A 42 -5.96 2.68 -20.10
N ARG A 43 -4.96 3.36 -20.67
CA ARG A 43 -3.95 2.76 -21.55
C ARG A 43 -3.05 1.77 -20.81
N LEU A 44 -2.61 2.12 -19.59
CA LEU A 44 -1.60 1.35 -18.87
C LEU A 44 -2.18 0.22 -18.02
N THR A 45 -3.43 0.38 -17.54
CA THR A 45 -4.02 -0.60 -16.62
C THR A 45 -5.26 -1.29 -17.16
N GLY A 46 -5.76 -0.85 -18.33
CA GLY A 46 -6.93 -1.42 -18.99
C GLY A 46 -8.21 -1.17 -18.20
N ALA A 47 -8.67 -2.18 -17.45
CA ALA A 47 -9.92 -2.16 -16.70
C ALA A 47 -9.81 -1.51 -15.30
N GLY A 48 -8.67 -0.87 -15.00
CA GLY A 48 -8.44 -0.21 -13.70
C GLY A 48 -7.25 -0.74 -12.91
N LEU A 49 -7.23 -0.41 -11.61
CA LEU A 49 -6.13 -0.69 -10.71
C LEU A 49 -6.68 -1.24 -9.38
N THR A 50 -6.09 -2.31 -8.88
CA THR A 50 -6.35 -2.80 -7.53
C THR A 50 -5.09 -2.64 -6.68
N VAL A 51 -5.26 -2.07 -5.48
CA VAL A 51 -4.17 -1.74 -4.57
C VAL A 51 -4.31 -2.60 -3.31
N LEU A 52 -3.28 -3.40 -3.00
CA LEU A 52 -3.17 -4.18 -1.77
C LEU A 52 -2.31 -3.41 -0.77
N PHE A 53 -2.84 -3.21 0.43
CA PHE A 53 -2.15 -2.45 1.47
C PHE A 53 -2.46 -2.96 2.87
N ASP A 54 -1.54 -2.69 3.78
CA ASP A 54 -1.70 -2.95 5.21
C ASP A 54 -2.05 -1.64 5.92
N LYS A 55 -3.18 -1.63 6.63
CA LYS A 55 -3.64 -0.51 7.45
C LYS A 55 -3.23 -0.73 8.90
N LYS A 56 -2.48 0.21 9.45
CA LYS A 56 -2.01 0.24 10.84
C LYS A 56 -2.49 1.52 11.52
N LEU A 57 -2.42 1.54 12.86
CA LEU A 57 -2.73 2.75 13.63
C LEU A 57 -1.86 3.94 13.22
N THR A 58 -0.61 3.66 12.84
CA THR A 58 0.41 4.67 12.48
C THR A 58 0.38 5.08 11.01
N GLY A 59 -0.36 4.39 10.15
CA GLY A 59 -0.38 4.71 8.72
C GLY A 59 -0.82 3.56 7.82
N THR A 60 -0.72 3.79 6.52
CA THR A 60 -1.03 2.82 5.46
C THR A 60 0.25 2.48 4.70
N ARG A 61 0.49 1.20 4.44
CA ARG A 61 1.63 0.73 3.64
C ARG A 61 1.12 -0.03 2.43
N ILE A 62 1.45 0.47 1.24
CA ILE A 62 1.09 -0.21 -0.01
C ILE A 62 2.12 -1.29 -0.31
N GLU A 63 1.64 -2.51 -0.53
CA GLU A 63 2.47 -3.70 -0.73
C GLU A 63 2.55 -4.08 -2.21
N LYS A 64 1.43 -3.99 -2.93
CA LYS A 64 1.32 -4.44 -4.31
C LYS A 64 0.25 -3.67 -5.08
N VAL A 65 0.51 -3.49 -6.37
CA VAL A 65 -0.46 -3.00 -7.35
C VAL A 65 -0.72 -4.06 -8.42
N LEU A 66 -2.00 -4.18 -8.80
CA LEU A 66 -2.48 -5.07 -9.84
C LEU A 66 -3.21 -4.24 -10.89
N ALA A 67 -2.71 -4.21 -12.11
CA ALA A 67 -3.49 -3.71 -13.23
C ALA A 67 -4.59 -4.72 -13.57
N THR A 68 -5.84 -4.31 -13.70
CA THR A 68 -6.97 -5.24 -13.81
C THR A 68 -7.33 -5.62 -15.24
N GLY A 69 -6.86 -4.88 -16.25
CA GLY A 69 -7.03 -5.20 -17.67
C GLY A 69 -5.80 -5.78 -18.36
N VAL A 70 -4.68 -5.92 -17.64
CA VAL A 70 -3.46 -6.57 -18.12
C VAL A 70 -2.90 -7.46 -17.01
N PRO A 71 -2.48 -8.71 -17.28
CA PRO A 71 -2.04 -9.66 -16.25
C PRO A 71 -0.63 -9.32 -15.75
N VAL A 72 -0.48 -8.14 -15.15
CA VAL A 72 0.81 -7.60 -14.71
C VAL A 72 0.65 -7.14 -13.27
N GLN A 73 1.62 -7.52 -12.44
CA GLN A 73 1.67 -7.16 -11.04
C GLN A 73 3.00 -6.47 -10.71
N GLY A 74 2.94 -5.48 -9.83
CA GLY A 74 4.10 -4.73 -9.34
C GLY A 74 4.19 -4.84 -7.83
N ARG A 75 5.23 -5.51 -7.32
CA ARG A 75 5.56 -5.45 -5.89
C ARG A 75 6.19 -4.10 -5.58
N LEU A 76 5.74 -3.49 -4.50
CA LEU A 76 6.22 -2.20 -4.04
C LEU A 76 7.16 -2.39 -2.85
N ILE A 77 8.26 -1.67 -2.89
CA ILE A 77 9.19 -1.50 -1.77
C ILE A 77 9.21 -0.02 -1.39
N ASP A 78 9.67 0.28 -0.17
CA ASP A 78 9.69 1.65 0.33
C ASP A 78 10.54 2.54 -0.58
N GLY A 79 9.94 3.61 -1.09
CA GLY A 79 10.62 4.62 -1.88
C GLY A 79 11.38 5.58 -0.98
N ARG A 80 12.51 6.10 -1.47
CA ARG A 80 13.32 7.08 -0.73
C ARG A 80 13.33 8.40 -1.48
N GLU A 81 12.90 9.48 -0.84
CA GLU A 81 12.90 10.84 -1.41
C GLU A 81 14.24 11.23 -2.03
N LYS A 82 15.35 10.88 -1.37
CA LYS A 82 16.71 11.16 -1.86
C LYS A 82 17.03 10.48 -3.21
N ASP A 83 16.34 9.40 -3.54
CA ASP A 83 16.55 8.67 -4.79
C ASP A 83 15.88 9.37 -5.98
N LEU A 84 14.95 10.29 -5.71
CA LEU A 84 14.37 11.19 -6.71
C LEU A 84 15.25 12.40 -7.03
N GLY A 85 16.33 12.60 -6.26
CA GLY A 85 17.23 13.74 -6.37
C GLY A 85 17.02 14.79 -5.27
N PRO A 86 17.76 15.92 -5.33
CA PRO A 86 17.68 16.97 -4.33
C PRO A 86 16.25 17.49 -4.16
N GLY A 87 15.77 17.48 -2.93
CA GLY A 87 14.43 17.96 -2.59
C GLY A 87 13.30 16.97 -2.81
N GLY A 88 13.52 15.80 -3.43
CA GLY A 88 12.50 14.75 -3.52
C GLY A 88 11.27 15.14 -4.36
N LEU A 89 10.10 14.60 -4.03
CA LEU A 89 8.83 14.84 -4.73
C LEU A 89 8.50 16.32 -4.88
N LYS A 90 8.67 17.12 -3.82
CA LYS A 90 8.39 18.57 -3.84
C LYS A 90 9.22 19.35 -4.84
N ALA A 91 10.39 18.83 -5.24
CA ALA A 91 11.29 19.49 -6.17
C ALA A 91 11.01 19.06 -7.62
N ILE A 92 10.17 18.05 -7.84
CA ILE A 92 9.76 17.62 -9.17
C ILE A 92 8.50 18.40 -9.54
N SER A 93 8.51 19.00 -10.74
CA SER A 93 7.35 19.75 -11.24
C SER A 93 6.11 18.85 -11.31
N GLY A 94 5.04 19.30 -10.65
CA GLY A 94 3.79 18.54 -10.54
C GLY A 94 3.82 17.38 -9.55
N GLY A 95 4.93 17.16 -8.83
CA GLY A 95 5.02 16.16 -7.77
C GLY A 95 4.20 16.56 -6.55
N ASP A 96 3.47 15.60 -5.98
CA ASP A 96 2.77 15.76 -4.72
C ASP A 96 3.70 15.45 -3.53
N ALA A 97 4.04 16.47 -2.74
CA ALA A 97 4.97 16.35 -1.63
C ALA A 97 4.42 15.55 -0.43
N ASP A 98 3.09 15.41 -0.33
CA ASP A 98 2.42 14.74 0.77
C ASP A 98 2.00 13.31 0.41
N ALA A 99 2.30 12.87 -0.81
CA ALA A 99 1.98 11.54 -1.32
C ALA A 99 2.92 10.46 -0.73
N ALA A 100 2.39 9.24 -0.61
CA ALA A 100 3.21 8.10 -0.20
C ALA A 100 4.06 7.62 -1.38
N LEU A 101 5.38 7.49 -1.19
CA LEU A 101 6.33 7.12 -2.23
C LEU A 101 6.77 5.66 -2.11
N TYR A 102 6.65 4.92 -3.21
CA TYR A 102 7.13 3.54 -3.34
C TYR A 102 7.99 3.36 -4.58
N GLU A 103 8.88 2.39 -4.56
CA GLU A 103 9.61 1.94 -5.74
C GLU A 103 9.07 0.57 -6.19
N ILE A 104 8.99 0.36 -7.49
CA ILE A 104 8.68 -0.96 -8.06
C ILE A 104 9.93 -1.83 -7.93
N ASP A 105 9.79 -3.02 -7.33
CA ASP A 105 10.87 -3.99 -7.28
C ASP A 105 11.14 -4.56 -8.69
N PRO A 106 12.28 -4.22 -9.33
CA PRO A 106 12.58 -4.69 -10.68
C PRO A 106 12.88 -6.18 -10.74
N LYS A 107 13.17 -6.83 -9.60
CA LYS A 107 13.55 -8.24 -9.53
C LYS A 107 12.34 -9.16 -9.36
N PHE A 108 11.18 -8.59 -9.00
CA PHE A 108 9.99 -9.36 -8.70
C PHE A 108 9.06 -9.44 -9.92
N GLU A 109 8.79 -10.66 -10.38
CA GLU A 109 7.84 -10.98 -11.46
C GLU A 109 7.95 -10.03 -12.67
N GLN A 110 6.95 -9.17 -12.86
CA GLN A 110 6.80 -8.28 -13.99
C GLN A 110 7.26 -6.84 -13.70
N GLY A 111 8.05 -6.62 -12.64
CA GLY A 111 8.53 -5.30 -12.25
C GLY A 111 9.24 -4.54 -13.38
N ARG A 112 10.06 -5.24 -14.19
CA ARG A 112 10.70 -4.61 -15.37
C ARG A 112 9.72 -4.23 -16.47
N ILE A 113 8.61 -4.96 -16.60
CA ILE A 113 7.54 -4.61 -17.55
C ILE A 113 6.85 -3.33 -17.07
N TYR A 114 6.54 -3.22 -15.77
CA TYR A 114 6.02 -2.00 -15.15
C TYR A 114 6.91 -0.80 -15.42
N ILE A 115 8.22 -0.92 -15.18
CA ILE A 115 9.19 0.17 -15.42
C ILE A 115 9.12 0.64 -16.88
N ARG A 116 9.18 -0.29 -17.84
CA ARG A 116 9.17 0.06 -19.27
C ARG A 116 7.84 0.65 -19.73
N ALA A 117 6.71 0.17 -19.18
CA ALA A 117 5.38 0.62 -19.56
C ALA A 117 5.09 2.04 -19.03
N PHE A 118 5.43 2.31 -17.77
CA PHE A 118 5.13 3.58 -17.11
C PHE A 118 6.19 4.65 -17.37
N CYS A 119 7.47 4.27 -17.45
CA CYS A 119 8.58 5.19 -17.68
C CYS A 119 9.56 4.62 -18.74
N PRO A 120 9.24 4.73 -20.04
CA PRO A 120 10.14 4.31 -21.09
C PRO A 120 11.52 4.98 -20.98
N GLY A 121 12.59 4.17 -21.07
CA GLY A 121 13.98 4.62 -20.98
C GLY A 121 14.56 4.68 -19.56
N SER A 122 13.73 4.57 -18.52
CA SER A 122 14.17 4.54 -17.12
C SER A 122 14.56 3.11 -16.69
N LYS A 123 15.49 3.02 -15.74
CA LYS A 123 15.92 1.77 -15.09
C LYS A 123 15.19 1.52 -13.78
N ARG A 124 14.67 2.57 -13.16
CA ARG A 124 13.92 2.56 -11.90
C ARG A 124 12.59 3.27 -12.11
N LEU A 125 11.60 2.87 -11.32
CA LEU A 125 10.26 3.45 -11.34
C LEU A 125 9.81 3.65 -9.90
N TRP A 126 9.47 4.88 -9.56
CA TRP A 126 8.78 5.22 -8.33
C TRP A 126 7.33 5.56 -8.63
N LEU A 127 6.45 5.14 -7.74
CA LEU A 127 5.04 5.46 -7.78
C LEU A 127 4.72 6.26 -6.50
N SER A 128 4.24 7.49 -6.65
CA SER A 128 3.60 8.19 -5.55
C SER A 128 2.10 7.94 -5.58
N PHE A 129 1.50 7.79 -4.41
CA PHE A 129 0.07 7.55 -4.25
C PHE A 129 -0.51 8.64 -3.37
N SER A 130 -1.60 9.26 -3.83
CA SER A 130 -2.46 10.05 -2.95
C SER A 130 -3.03 9.15 -1.84
N LYS A 131 -3.52 9.78 -0.77
CA LYS A 131 -4.08 9.05 0.37
C LYS A 131 -5.16 8.05 -0.04
N LEU A 132 -4.97 6.78 0.28
CA LEU A 132 -5.97 5.73 0.12
C LEU A 132 -7.11 5.93 1.13
N ALA A 133 -8.34 6.03 0.65
CA ALA A 133 -9.54 6.09 1.47
C ALA A 133 -10.78 5.61 0.70
N ILE A 134 -11.77 5.12 1.44
CA ILE A 134 -13.07 4.73 0.89
C ILE A 134 -13.72 5.96 0.25
N HIS A 135 -14.33 5.79 -0.92
CA HIS A 135 -15.01 6.85 -1.69
C HIS A 135 -14.12 8.04 -2.07
N ARG A 136 -12.80 7.85 -2.11
CA ARG A 136 -11.87 8.85 -2.65
C ARG A 136 -11.18 8.33 -3.89
N ASP A 137 -11.16 9.19 -4.89
CA ASP A 137 -10.36 9.00 -6.09
C ASP A 137 -8.87 8.88 -5.74
N LEU A 138 -8.17 8.06 -6.51
CA LEU A 138 -6.76 7.79 -6.36
C LEU A 138 -5.98 8.46 -7.48
N ARG A 139 -4.99 9.27 -7.10
CA ARG A 139 -3.94 9.72 -8.01
C ARG A 139 -2.68 8.91 -7.77
N VAL A 140 -2.15 8.34 -8.85
CA VAL A 140 -0.83 7.72 -8.87
C VAL A 140 0.05 8.52 -9.81
N GLN A 141 1.25 8.91 -9.37
CA GLN A 141 2.23 9.55 -10.24
C GLN A 141 3.43 8.64 -10.43
N ALA A 142 3.85 8.46 -11.68
CA ALA A 142 4.99 7.62 -12.03
C ALA A 142 6.22 8.48 -12.28
N PHE A 143 7.31 8.18 -11.58
CA PHE A 143 8.59 8.85 -11.72
C PHE A 143 9.66 7.87 -12.17
N GLY A 144 10.52 8.29 -13.09
CA GLY A 144 11.62 7.47 -13.59
C GLY A 144 12.95 8.18 -13.41
N ASP A 145 14.04 7.43 -13.32
CA ASP A 145 15.38 8.00 -13.31
C ASP A 145 15.66 8.66 -14.65
N ASP A 146 16.40 9.77 -14.62
CA ASP A 146 16.88 10.43 -15.84
C ASP A 146 17.93 9.55 -16.52
N PRO A 147 17.74 9.15 -17.79
CA PRO A 147 18.70 8.34 -18.53
C PRO A 147 20.10 8.96 -18.62
N LYS A 148 20.22 10.28 -18.53
CA LYS A 148 21.48 11.04 -18.57
C LYS A 148 22.12 11.22 -17.18
N GLY A 149 21.47 10.73 -16.12
CA GLY A 149 21.85 10.99 -14.74
C GLY A 149 21.36 12.37 -14.30
N GLY A 150 20.65 12.43 -13.17
CA GLY A 150 20.05 13.67 -12.68
C GLY A 150 18.85 13.44 -11.77
N GLN A 151 18.03 14.48 -11.63
CA GLN A 151 16.76 14.41 -10.90
C GLN A 151 15.81 13.43 -11.59
N ALA A 152 15.04 12.67 -10.81
CA ALA A 152 13.97 11.85 -11.37
C ALA A 152 12.92 12.74 -12.05
N ARG A 153 12.29 12.22 -13.10
CA ARG A 153 11.29 12.94 -13.89
C ARG A 153 9.93 12.31 -13.74
N LEU A 154 8.88 13.14 -13.76
CA LEU A 154 7.50 12.68 -13.86
C LEU A 154 7.27 12.11 -15.28
N CYS A 155 6.91 10.83 -15.35
CA CYS A 155 6.60 10.14 -16.61
C CYS A 155 5.10 10.16 -16.93
N GLY A 156 4.24 10.26 -15.92
CA GLY A 156 2.80 10.30 -16.11
C GLY A 156 2.02 10.41 -14.80
N THR A 157 0.78 10.86 -14.92
CA THR A 157 -0.19 10.96 -13.82
C THR A 157 -1.42 10.13 -14.17
N LEU A 158 -1.74 9.18 -13.31
CA LEU A 158 -2.85 8.25 -13.47
C LEU A 158 -3.91 8.59 -12.43
N ASP A 159 -5.08 8.99 -12.90
CA ASP A 159 -6.23 9.29 -12.04
C ASP A 159 -7.24 8.16 -12.15
N PHE A 160 -7.74 7.71 -10.99
CA PHE A 160 -8.71 6.64 -10.89
C PHE A 160 -9.85 6.99 -9.94
N SER A 161 -11.05 6.49 -10.22
CA SER A 161 -12.22 6.63 -9.36
C SER A 161 -12.38 5.42 -8.46
N TYR A 162 -12.77 5.63 -7.21
CA TYR A 162 -13.00 4.54 -6.27
C TYR A 162 -14.17 3.65 -6.71
N ARG A 163 -13.91 2.35 -6.86
CA ARG A 163 -14.93 1.36 -7.20
C ARG A 163 -15.46 0.66 -5.95
N GLY A 164 -14.57 0.19 -5.08
CA GLY A 164 -14.97 -0.62 -3.94
C GLY A 164 -13.82 -1.24 -3.15
N GLU A 165 -14.18 -1.76 -1.98
CA GLU A 165 -13.30 -2.50 -1.08
C GLU A 165 -13.59 -3.99 -1.20
N TRP A 166 -12.54 -4.80 -1.27
CA TRP A 166 -12.63 -6.24 -1.24
C TRP A 166 -12.41 -6.76 0.17
N LYS A 167 -13.27 -7.68 0.60
CA LYS A 167 -13.08 -8.42 1.85
C LYS A 167 -12.15 -9.60 1.58
N LEU A 168 -10.97 -9.59 2.20
CA LEU A 168 -10.06 -10.72 2.15
C LEU A 168 -10.59 -11.88 3.00
N PRO A 169 -10.41 -13.16 2.57
CA PRO A 169 -10.79 -14.31 3.38
C PRO A 169 -10.08 -14.30 4.74
N ASN A 170 -10.82 -14.51 5.83
CA ASN A 170 -10.25 -14.57 7.18
C ASN A 170 -9.67 -15.96 7.46
N GLY A 171 -8.40 -16.05 7.85
CA GLY A 171 -7.89 -17.14 8.71
C GLY A 171 -7.33 -18.41 8.06
N SER A 172 -7.46 -18.61 6.75
CA SER A 172 -6.70 -19.62 5.99
C SER A 172 -6.73 -19.21 4.53
N LEU A 173 -5.77 -18.37 4.12
CA LEU A 173 -5.80 -17.68 2.85
C LEU A 173 -5.28 -18.58 1.72
N PRO A 174 -6.07 -18.86 0.67
CA PRO A 174 -5.51 -19.07 -0.66
C PRO A 174 -4.63 -17.87 -1.02
N ASP A 175 -3.52 -18.14 -1.69
CA ASP A 175 -2.49 -17.17 -2.00
C ASP A 175 -3.09 -16.05 -2.89
N PRO A 176 -2.91 -14.75 -2.56
CA PRO A 176 -3.23 -13.66 -3.48
C PRO A 176 -2.46 -13.70 -4.82
N MET A 177 -1.54 -14.66 -5.00
CA MET A 177 -0.88 -15.03 -6.25
C MET A 177 -1.57 -16.13 -7.07
N GLU A 178 -2.67 -16.72 -6.61
CA GLU A 178 -3.33 -17.79 -7.36
C GLU A 178 -3.87 -17.27 -8.71
N ASP A 179 -3.44 -17.89 -9.81
CA ASP A 179 -3.85 -17.53 -11.16
C ASP A 179 -5.24 -18.12 -11.46
N TRP A 180 -6.28 -17.37 -11.12
CA TRP A 180 -7.68 -17.75 -11.37
C TRP A 180 -8.06 -17.77 -12.86
N SER A 181 -7.13 -17.48 -13.78
CA SER A 181 -7.36 -17.52 -15.23
C SER A 181 -7.00 -18.87 -15.89
N GLY A 182 -6.50 -19.84 -15.13
CA GLY A 182 -6.18 -21.18 -15.60
C GLY A 182 -7.25 -22.24 -15.33
N GLY A 183 -8.40 -22.16 -16.02
CA GLY A 183 -9.24 -23.32 -16.35
C GLY A 183 -10.11 -23.94 -15.26
N SER A 184 -11.32 -23.41 -15.04
CA SER A 184 -12.58 -24.18 -14.97
C SER A 184 -13.80 -23.24 -14.93
N GLY A 185 -14.36 -22.97 -16.11
CA GLY A 185 -15.78 -22.63 -16.25
C GLY A 185 -16.65 -23.87 -15.97
N PRO A 186 -17.99 -23.70 -15.90
CA PRO A 186 -18.85 -24.41 -14.96
C PRO A 186 -19.03 -25.89 -15.29
N GLY A 187 -19.10 -26.71 -14.23
CA GLY A 187 -19.83 -27.97 -14.19
C GLY A 187 -21.13 -27.76 -13.41
#